data_AF-A0AAD7AAI5-F1
#
_entry.id   AF-A0AAD7AAI5-F1
#
_cell.length_a   1.000
_cell.length_b   1.000
_cell.length_c   1.000
_cell.angle_alpha   90.00
_cell.angle_beta   90.00
_cell.angle_gamma   90.00
#
_symmetry.space_group_name_H-M   'P 1'
#
loop_
_entity.id
_entity.type
_entity.pdbx_description
1 polymer ?
#
loop_
_entity_poly.entity_id
_entity_poly.type
_entity_poly.pdbx_seq_one_letter_code
_entity_poly.pdbx_strand_id
1 'polypeptide(L)'
;MDKTPEQIITEFELKKSKRKAQKMAKARAEMMLRVDDGQLSHMRSKDPMEIWTNLRDVHRACGFATSLVLRRKFLSAKKTGTQTIQA
;
A
#
# COMPACT_ATOMS: atom_id res chain seq x y z
N MET A 1 13.97 19.26 20.59
CA MET A 1 14.68 18.03 20.99
C MET A 1 13.98 16.88 20.30
N ASP A 2 14.52 16.42 19.18
CA ASP A 2 13.95 15.28 18.47
C ASP A 2 14.21 13.99 19.26
N LYS A 3 13.19 13.13 19.35
CA LYS A 3 13.28 11.86 20.08
C LYS A 3 14.31 10.95 19.43
N THR A 4 15.09 10.24 20.23
CA THR A 4 16.04 9.25 19.71
C THR A 4 15.30 8.06 19.09
N PRO A 5 15.92 7.32 18.13
CA PRO A 5 15.27 6.19 17.46
C PRO A 5 14.75 5.13 18.44
N GLU A 6 15.48 4.87 19.53
CA GLU A 6 15.08 3.88 20.55
C GLU A 6 13.81 4.30 21.30
N GLN A 7 13.68 5.61 21.60
CA GLN A 7 12.50 6.15 22.26
C GLN A 7 11.27 6.06 21.35
N ILE A 8 11.45 6.26 20.04
CA ILE A 8 10.37 6.13 19.04
C ILE A 8 9.87 4.69 18.97
N ILE A 9 10.78 3.70 18.90
CA ILE A 9 10.42 2.27 18.86
C ILE A 9 9.67 1.88 20.14
N THR A 10 10.18 2.31 21.29
CA THR A 10 9.57 1.99 22.60
C THR A 10 8.17 2.59 22.72
N GLU A 11 8.00 3.86 22.32
CA GLU A 11 6.69 4.52 22.31
C GLU A 11 5.72 3.82 21.34
N PHE A 12 6.23 3.36 20.20
CA PHE A 12 5.46 2.63 19.21
C PHE A 12 4.97 1.27 19.75
N GLU A 13 5.83 0.49 20.40
CA GLU A 13 5.47 -0.78 21.02
C GLU A 13 4.45 -0.60 22.17
N LEU A 14 4.62 0.45 22.98
CA LEU A 14 3.65 0.82 24.03
C LEU A 14 2.28 1.21 23.45
N LYS A 15 2.25 1.85 22.27
CA LYS A 15 0.99 2.13 21.57
C LYS A 15 0.38 0.86 20.99
N LYS A 16 1.22 -0.06 20.49
CA LYS A 16 0.79 -1.34 19.91
C LYS A 16 0.11 -2.24 20.94
N SER A 17 0.62 -2.28 22.18
CA SER A 17 0.07 -3.09 23.28
C SER A 17 -1.28 -2.55 23.79
N LYS A 18 -1.55 -1.25 23.66
CA LYS A 18 -2.82 -0.61 24.07
C LYS A 18 -3.98 -0.84 23.09
N ARG A 19 -3.76 -1.55 21.98
CA ARG A 19 -4.80 -1.79 20.96
C ARG A 19 -5.86 -2.74 21.48
N LYS A 20 -7.13 -2.32 21.40
CA LYS A 20 -8.28 -3.14 21.81
C LYS A 20 -8.62 -4.17 20.73
N ALA A 21 -8.83 -5.43 21.12
CA ALA A 21 -9.15 -6.52 20.20
C ALA A 21 -10.36 -6.24 19.29
N GLN A 22 -11.44 -5.66 19.83
CA GLN A 22 -12.63 -5.28 19.05
C GLN A 22 -12.30 -4.26 17.95
N LYS A 23 -11.46 -3.26 18.26
CA LYS A 23 -11.03 -2.26 17.26
C LYS A 23 -10.16 -2.91 16.18
N MET A 24 -9.30 -3.87 16.54
CA MET A 24 -8.51 -4.60 15.54
C MET A 24 -9.38 -5.47 14.64
N ALA A 25 -10.36 -6.18 15.20
CA ALA A 25 -11.31 -6.99 14.43
C ALA A 25 -12.11 -6.12 13.46
N LYS A 26 -12.59 -4.95 13.91
CA LYS A 26 -13.27 -3.98 13.06
C LYS A 26 -12.37 -3.48 11.94
N ALA A 27 -11.15 -3.06 12.25
CA ALA A 27 -10.19 -2.60 11.24
C ALA A 27 -9.87 -3.69 10.20
N ARG A 28 -9.70 -4.95 10.65
CA ARG A 28 -9.49 -6.09 9.74
C ARG A 28 -10.70 -6.28 8.80
N ALA A 29 -11.92 -6.24 9.33
CA ALA A 29 -13.12 -6.38 8.52
C ALA A 29 -13.25 -5.23 7.51
N GLU A 30 -13.01 -3.99 7.93
CA GLU A 30 -13.00 -2.83 7.04
C GLU A 30 -11.94 -2.95 5.94
N MET A 31 -10.76 -3.47 6.25
CA MET A 31 -9.72 -3.75 5.25
C MET A 31 -10.20 -4.81 4.25
N MET A 32 -10.76 -5.93 4.71
CA MET A 32 -11.27 -7.00 3.83
C MET A 32 -12.36 -6.51 2.88
N LEU A 33 -13.19 -5.55 3.30
CA LEU A 33 -14.24 -4.96 2.47
C LEU A 33 -13.72 -3.98 1.40
N ARG A 34 -12.47 -3.52 1.51
CA ARG A 34 -11.91 -2.46 0.65
C ARG A 34 -10.82 -2.94 -0.30
N VAL A 35 -10.33 -4.16 -0.12
CA VAL A 35 -9.26 -4.72 -0.95
C VAL A 35 -9.84 -5.50 -2.13
N ASP A 36 -9.09 -5.56 -3.21
CA ASP A 36 -9.49 -6.34 -4.40
C ASP A 36 -9.38 -7.84 -4.13
N ASP A 37 -10.12 -8.66 -4.90
CA ASP A 37 -10.16 -10.12 -4.71
C ASP A 37 -8.78 -10.78 -4.73
N GLY A 38 -7.86 -10.32 -5.59
CA GLY A 38 -6.49 -10.82 -5.66
C GLY A 38 -5.67 -10.55 -4.38
N GLN A 39 -6.07 -9.55 -3.60
CA GLN A 39 -5.39 -9.11 -2.38
C GLN A 39 -5.93 -9.81 -1.13
N LEU A 40 -7.09 -10.49 -1.21
CA LEU A 40 -7.67 -11.25 -0.10
C LEU A 40 -6.74 -12.36 0.39
N SER A 41 -5.89 -12.89 -0.49
CA SER A 41 -4.84 -13.87 -0.14
C SER A 41 -3.88 -13.37 0.96
N HIS A 42 -3.71 -12.05 1.08
CA HIS A 42 -2.86 -11.39 2.07
C HIS A 42 -3.58 -11.07 3.40
N MET A 43 -4.90 -11.31 3.51
CA MET A 43 -5.73 -11.02 4.71
C MET A 43 -5.66 -12.11 5.81
N ARG A 44 -4.59 -12.92 5.84
CA ARG A 44 -4.48 -14.10 6.72
C ARG A 44 -4.17 -13.76 8.18
N SER A 45 -3.44 -12.67 8.43
CA SER A 45 -3.12 -12.28 9.81
C SER A 45 -4.36 -11.78 10.55
N LYS A 46 -4.32 -11.87 11.88
CA LYS A 46 -5.31 -11.25 12.77
C LYS A 46 -4.95 -9.79 13.08
N ASP A 47 -3.69 -9.39 12.92
CA ASP A 47 -3.24 -8.02 13.14
C ASP A 47 -3.40 -7.20 11.85
N PRO A 48 -4.29 -6.19 11.83
CA PRO A 48 -4.46 -5.30 10.67
C PRO A 48 -3.17 -4.62 10.23
N MET A 49 -2.24 -4.36 11.15
CA MET A 49 -0.98 -3.68 10.84
C MET A 49 -0.02 -4.57 10.05
N GLU A 50 0.00 -5.87 10.33
CA GLU A 50 0.78 -6.84 9.55
C GLU A 50 0.19 -7.00 8.15
N ILE A 51 -1.14 -7.10 8.06
CA ILE A 51 -1.85 -7.13 6.78
C ILE A 51 -1.50 -5.90 5.94
N TRP A 52 -1.57 -4.70 6.54
CA TRP A 52 -1.25 -3.45 5.86
C TRP A 52 0.19 -3.40 5.38
N THR A 53 1.13 -3.83 6.22
CA THR A 53 2.56 -3.90 5.87
C THR A 53 2.78 -4.82 4.68
N ASN A 54 2.19 -6.03 4.69
CA ASN A 54 2.30 -6.97 3.59
C ASN A 54 1.69 -6.44 2.29
N LEU A 55 0.49 -5.85 2.36
CA LEU A 55 -0.13 -5.22 1.19
C LEU A 55 0.73 -4.11 0.62
N ARG A 56 1.25 -3.23 1.49
CA ARG A 56 2.15 -2.16 1.07
C ARG A 56 3.37 -2.74 0.39
N ASP A 57 4.02 -3.73 0.98
CA ASP A 57 5.31 -4.20 0.47
C ASP A 57 5.13 -4.96 -0.85
N VAL A 58 4.06 -5.75 -1.01
CA VAL A 58 3.74 -6.48 -2.25
C VAL A 58 3.25 -5.53 -3.35
N HIS A 59 2.31 -4.62 -3.06
CA HIS A 59 1.65 -3.82 -4.09
C HIS A 59 2.31 -2.47 -4.37
N ARG A 60 3.09 -1.90 -3.43
CA ARG A 60 3.83 -0.65 -3.69
C ARG A 60 4.86 -0.84 -4.81
N ALA A 61 5.50 -2.01 -4.86
CA ALA A 61 6.43 -2.36 -5.93
C ALA A 61 5.70 -2.49 -7.29
N CYS A 62 4.55 -3.16 -7.33
CA CYS A 62 3.75 -3.30 -8.55
C CYS A 62 3.20 -1.97 -9.07
N GLY A 63 2.69 -1.11 -8.19
CA GLY A 63 2.22 0.22 -8.57
C GLY A 63 3.34 1.05 -9.18
N PHE A 64 4.50 1.07 -8.52
CA PHE A 64 5.69 1.77 -9.02
C PHE A 64 6.19 1.21 -10.36
N ALA A 65 6.28 -0.11 -10.50
CA ALA A 65 6.69 -0.75 -11.74
C ALA A 65 5.71 -0.44 -12.89
N THR A 66 4.41 -0.48 -12.63
CA THR A 66 3.37 -0.14 -13.60
C THR A 66 3.47 1.32 -14.03
N SER A 67 3.59 2.24 -13.08
CA SER A 67 3.81 3.67 -13.38
C SER A 67 5.10 3.88 -14.18
N LEU A 68 6.18 3.17 -13.87
CA LEU A 68 7.44 3.26 -14.61
C LEU A 68 7.29 2.74 -16.05
N VAL A 69 6.58 1.62 -16.24
CA VAL A 69 6.30 1.04 -17.56
C VAL A 69 5.43 1.99 -18.38
N LEU A 70 4.37 2.54 -17.80
CA LEU A 70 3.50 3.52 -18.47
C LEU A 70 4.29 4.78 -18.85
N ARG A 71 5.16 5.27 -17.97
CA ARG A 71 6.03 6.41 -18.24
C ARG A 71 7.01 6.11 -19.38
N ARG A 72 7.62 4.92 -19.42
CA ARG A 72 8.46 4.48 -20.54
C ARG A 72 7.67 4.42 -21.85
N LYS A 73 6.48 3.81 -21.84
CA LYS A 73 5.60 3.76 -23.02
C LYS A 73 5.24 5.14 -23.54
N PHE A 74 4.91 6.08 -22.65
CA PHE A 74 4.62 7.46 -23.02
C PHE A 74 5.83 8.17 -23.63
N LEU A 75 7.01 8.07 -23.01
CA LEU A 75 8.24 8.69 -23.52
C LEU A 75 8.74 8.05 -24.84
N SER A 76 8.48 6.75 -25.03
CA SER A 76 8.81 6.03 -26.27
C SER A 76 7.70 6.09 -27.32
N ALA A 77 6.55 6.69 -27.01
CA ALA A 77 5.48 6.88 -27.97
C ALA A 77 5.93 7.92 -29.00
N LYS A 78 6.26 7.45 -30.21
CA LYS A 78 6.50 8.32 -31.36
C LYS A 78 5.17 8.58 -32.06
N LYS A 79 4.89 9.84 -32.37
CA LYS A 79 3.78 10.21 -33.24
C LYS A 79 4.04 9.61 -34.63
N THR A 80 3.31 8.55 -34.98
CA THR A 80 3.29 8.07 -36.37
C THR A 80 2.60 9.13 -37.23
N GLY A 81 3.15 9.42 -38.42
CA GLY A 81 2.75 10.54 -39.29
C GLY A 81 1.27 10.56 -39.72
N THR A 82 0.51 9.51 -39.41
CA THR A 82 -0.91 9.32 -39.74
C THR A 82 -1.89 9.95 -38.73
N GLN A 83 -1.42 10.54 -37.62
CA GLN A 83 -2.30 11.19 -36.64
C GLN A 83 -2.36 12.71 -36.87
N THR A 84 -3.36 13.14 -37.63
CA THR A 84 -3.79 14.54 -37.74
C THR A 84 -4.49 14.93 -36.44
N ILE A 85 -3.97 15.94 -35.73
CA ILE A 85 -4.72 16.63 -34.69
C ILE A 85 -5.61 17.62 -35.45
N GLN A 86 -6.89 17.31 -35.61
CA GLN A 86 -7.86 18.33 -36.01
C GLN A 86 -8.13 19.22 -34.80
N ALA A 87 -7.92 20.52 -35.00
CA ALA A 87 -8.29 21.58 -34.07
C ALA A 87 -9.78 21.92 -34.21
#